data_AF-A0AAN0JQI2-F1
#
_entry.id   AF-A0AAN0JQI2-F1
#
_cell.length_a   1.000
_cell.length_b   1.000
_cell.length_c   1.000
_cell.angle_alpha   90.00
_cell.angle_beta   90.00
_cell.angle_gamma   90.00
#
_symmetry.space_group_name_H-M   'P 1'
#
loop_
_entity.id
_entity.type
_entity.pdbx_description
1 polymer ?
#
loop_
_entity_poly.entity_id
_entity_poly.type
_entity_poly.pdbx_seq_one_letter_code
_entity_poly.pdbx_strand_id
1 'polypeptide(L)'
;MSSVYCSNSAASLLDCSYNSLSAITSCGDLNRAGVICLDACDDGNLRLSGSSAEYAGRVEICIESYWTSLCDQNWDLKDAQVACRELGYSPYGAMPTYGCYTEGQLSFGITSINCTGSENALLNCSHSNPVYIV
;
A
#
# COMPACT_ATOMS: atom_id res chain seq x y z
N MET A 1 -8.50 -27.75 -1.15
CA MET A 1 -7.59 -28.01 -2.28
C MET A 1 -6.18 -27.86 -1.76
N SER A 2 -5.27 -28.76 -2.11
CA SER A 2 -3.85 -28.68 -1.77
C SER A 2 -3.01 -28.70 -3.05
N SER A 3 -1.78 -28.19 -2.98
CA SER A 3 -0.84 -28.21 -4.10
C SER A 3 -1.43 -27.65 -5.40
N VAL A 4 -2.14 -26.52 -5.30
CA VAL A 4 -2.70 -25.84 -6.48
C VAL A 4 -1.55 -25.33 -7.34
N TYR A 5 -1.56 -25.69 -8.62
CA TYR A 5 -0.56 -25.28 -9.61
C TYR A 5 -1.26 -24.82 -10.90
N CYS A 6 -1.00 -23.58 -11.28
CA CYS A 6 -1.50 -22.96 -12.50
C CYS A 6 -0.30 -22.74 -13.45
N SER A 7 -0.38 -23.26 -14.68
CA SER A 7 0.70 -23.14 -15.69
C SER A 7 0.53 -21.97 -16.67
N ASN A 8 -0.58 -21.26 -16.58
CA ASN A 8 -1.04 -20.20 -17.49
C ASN A 8 -1.84 -19.13 -16.72
N SER A 9 -2.26 -18.05 -17.41
CA SER A 9 -3.22 -17.05 -16.90
C SER A 9 -4.64 -17.63 -16.82
N ALA A 10 -4.80 -18.69 -16.03
CA ALA A 10 -6.10 -19.27 -15.73
C ALA A 10 -6.99 -18.19 -15.11
N ALA A 11 -8.21 -18.02 -15.64
CA ALA A 11 -9.16 -17.02 -15.13
C ALA A 11 -9.75 -17.44 -13.77
N SER A 12 -9.60 -18.71 -13.40
CA SER A 12 -10.10 -19.29 -12.15
C SER A 12 -9.11 -20.28 -11.55
N LEU A 13 -9.01 -20.29 -10.22
CA LEU A 13 -8.24 -21.28 -9.47
C LEU A 13 -8.79 -22.71 -9.62
N LEU A 14 -10.06 -22.85 -10.03
CA LEU A 14 -10.68 -24.15 -10.29
C LEU A 14 -10.22 -24.77 -11.62
N ASP A 15 -9.70 -23.95 -12.54
CA ASP A 15 -9.15 -24.42 -13.82
C ASP A 15 -7.69 -24.91 -13.67
N CYS A 16 -7.09 -24.69 -12.50
CA CYS A 16 -5.74 -25.12 -12.20
C CYS A 16 -5.68 -26.58 -11.75
N SER A 17 -4.51 -27.20 -11.87
CA SER A 17 -4.30 -28.54 -11.32
C SER A 17 -4.22 -28.46 -9.80
N TYR A 18 -4.96 -29.31 -9.08
CA TYR A 18 -4.89 -29.37 -7.63
C TYR A 18 -5.15 -30.79 -7.13
N ASN A 19 -4.72 -31.07 -5.90
CA ASN A 19 -5.00 -32.33 -5.24
C ASN A 19 -6.17 -32.15 -4.25
N SER A 20 -7.24 -32.91 -4.46
CA SER A 20 -8.42 -32.92 -3.57
C SER A 20 -8.28 -33.92 -2.43
N LEU A 21 -7.55 -35.01 -2.62
CA LEU A 21 -7.39 -36.11 -1.67
C LEU A 21 -6.34 -35.83 -0.61
N SER A 22 -5.21 -35.21 -0.98
CA SER A 22 -4.17 -34.86 0.00
C SER A 22 -4.54 -33.66 0.87
N ALA A 23 -5.55 -32.86 0.49
CA ALA A 23 -6.01 -31.73 1.29
C ALA A 23 -6.51 -32.15 2.69
N ILE A 24 -7.01 -33.38 2.83
CA ILE A 24 -7.54 -33.92 4.10
C ILE A 24 -6.41 -34.24 5.10
N THR A 25 -5.21 -34.55 4.60
CA THR A 25 -4.06 -34.95 5.44
C THR A 25 -2.94 -33.90 5.50
N SER A 26 -2.90 -32.95 4.55
CA SER A 26 -1.80 -31.97 4.41
C SER A 26 -2.20 -30.50 4.63
N CYS A 27 -3.48 -30.20 4.85
CA CYS A 27 -3.93 -28.84 5.15
C CYS A 27 -4.72 -28.79 6.47
N GLY A 28 -4.12 -28.22 7.52
CA GLY A 28 -4.80 -27.84 8.77
C GLY A 28 -5.20 -26.36 8.79
N ASP A 29 -5.72 -25.88 9.93
CA ASP A 29 -6.19 -24.49 10.08
C ASP A 29 -5.12 -23.42 9.82
N LEU A 30 -3.85 -23.76 10.00
CA LEU A 30 -2.71 -22.87 9.76
C LEU A 30 -2.21 -22.89 8.29
N ASN A 31 -2.74 -23.77 7.45
CA ASN A 31 -2.30 -23.95 6.05
C ASN A 31 -3.21 -23.23 5.05
N ARG A 32 -3.93 -22.20 5.48
CA ARG A 32 -4.78 -21.39 4.61
C ARG A 32 -3.92 -20.50 3.73
N ALA A 33 -4.05 -20.66 2.42
CA ALA A 33 -3.49 -19.71 1.47
C ALA A 33 -4.26 -18.39 1.56
N GLY A 34 -3.53 -17.27 1.60
CA GLY A 34 -4.09 -15.92 1.53
C GLY A 34 -3.43 -15.15 0.39
N VAL A 35 -4.16 -14.18 -0.15
CA VAL A 35 -3.64 -13.22 -1.14
C VAL A 35 -4.06 -11.83 -0.71
N ILE A 36 -3.19 -10.85 -0.93
CA ILE A 36 -3.53 -9.44 -0.84
C ILE A 36 -3.60 -8.95 -2.29
N CYS A 37 -4.82 -8.70 -2.77
CA CYS A 37 -5.04 -8.09 -4.07
C CYS A 37 -5.10 -6.58 -3.90
N LEU A 38 -4.38 -5.84 -4.74
CA LEU A 38 -4.43 -4.39 -4.76
C LEU A 38 -5.17 -3.95 -6.01
N ASP A 39 -6.05 -2.95 -5.85
CA ASP A 39 -6.66 -2.28 -7.00
C ASP A 39 -5.58 -1.54 -7.79
N ALA A 40 -5.73 -1.56 -9.12
CA ALA A 40 -4.93 -0.69 -9.98
C ALA A 40 -5.29 0.78 -9.69
N CYS A 41 -4.31 1.66 -9.86
CA CYS A 41 -4.47 3.09 -9.67
C CYS A 41 -3.67 3.86 -10.72
N ASP A 42 -4.00 5.15 -10.89
CA ASP A 42 -3.20 6.05 -11.72
C ASP A 42 -2.02 6.60 -10.91
N ASP A 43 -0.82 6.58 -11.50
CA ASP A 43 0.42 7.02 -10.87
C ASP A 43 0.32 8.47 -10.34
N GLY A 44 0.84 8.66 -9.13
CA GLY A 44 0.78 9.93 -8.42
C GLY A 44 -0.53 10.22 -7.69
N ASN A 45 -1.54 9.34 -7.79
CA ASN A 45 -2.70 9.45 -6.91
C ASN A 45 -2.31 9.20 -5.45
N LEU A 46 -2.92 9.97 -4.55
CA LEU A 46 -2.74 9.91 -3.11
C LEU A 46 -4.04 9.50 -2.42
N ARG A 47 -3.99 8.62 -1.42
CA ARG A 47 -5.13 8.30 -0.56
C ARG A 47 -4.73 8.08 0.89
N LEU A 48 -5.73 8.13 1.77
CA LEU A 48 -5.61 7.74 3.18
C LEU A 48 -6.28 6.39 3.42
N SER A 49 -5.62 5.51 4.17
CA SER A 49 -6.10 4.16 4.47
C SER A 49 -5.97 3.80 5.96
N GLY A 50 -6.74 2.81 6.42
CA GLY A 50 -6.65 2.25 7.77
C GLY A 50 -7.39 3.02 8.87
N SER A 51 -8.20 4.03 8.53
CA SER A 51 -9.07 4.76 9.46
C SER A 51 -10.52 4.77 8.96
N SER A 52 -11.47 4.99 9.87
CA SER A 52 -12.86 5.28 9.53
C SER A 52 -13.10 6.76 9.22
N ALA A 53 -12.19 7.64 9.62
CA ALA A 53 -12.26 9.07 9.31
C ALA A 53 -11.60 9.36 7.96
N GLU A 54 -12.30 10.07 7.07
CA GLU A 54 -11.84 10.38 5.71
C GLU A 54 -10.59 11.29 5.65
N TYR A 55 -10.31 12.00 6.75
CA TYR A 55 -9.21 12.96 6.87
C TYR A 55 -7.99 12.42 7.63
N ALA A 56 -8.01 11.15 8.04
CA ALA A 56 -6.93 10.56 8.82
C ALA A 56 -6.62 9.15 8.31
N GLY A 57 -5.36 8.76 8.28
CA GLY A 57 -4.97 7.41 7.86
C GLY A 57 -3.49 7.32 7.52
N ARG A 58 -3.06 6.12 7.15
CA ARG A 58 -1.79 5.87 6.48
C ARG A 58 -1.83 6.53 5.11
N VAL A 59 -0.77 7.26 4.80
CA VAL A 59 -0.60 7.86 3.47
C VAL A 59 -0.16 6.78 2.50
N GLU A 60 -0.93 6.58 1.44
CA GLU A 60 -0.63 5.67 0.35
C GLU A 60 -0.56 6.41 -0.97
N ILE A 61 0.46 6.09 -1.76
CA ILE A 61 0.70 6.71 -3.06
C ILE A 61 0.78 5.65 -4.16
N CYS A 62 0.20 5.97 -5.30
CA CYS A 62 0.24 5.10 -6.46
C CYS A 62 1.57 5.25 -7.21
N ILE A 63 2.32 4.16 -7.33
CA ILE A 63 3.58 4.08 -8.06
C ILE A 63 3.56 2.80 -8.89
N GLU A 64 3.87 2.91 -10.18
CA GLU A 64 3.83 1.80 -11.15
C GLU A 64 2.45 1.12 -11.21
N SER A 65 1.38 1.89 -11.07
CA SER A 65 -0.02 1.46 -11.05
C SER A 65 -0.45 0.62 -9.85
N TYR A 66 0.33 0.60 -8.77
CA TYR A 66 -0.02 -0.07 -7.51
C TYR A 66 0.07 0.87 -6.31
N TRP A 67 -0.80 0.63 -5.33
CA TRP A 67 -0.77 1.36 -4.07
C TRP A 67 0.44 0.93 -3.23
N THR A 68 1.20 1.93 -2.77
CA THR A 68 2.35 1.74 -1.88
C THR A 68 2.22 2.63 -0.65
N SER A 69 2.89 2.28 0.43
CA SER A 69 2.99 3.13 1.62
C SER A 69 4.24 4.02 1.57
N LEU A 70 4.25 5.09 2.36
CA LEU A 70 5.46 5.85 2.64
C LEU A 70 6.09 5.37 3.95
N CYS A 71 7.41 5.31 4.00
CA CYS A 71 8.13 5.14 5.26
C CYS A 71 8.13 6.47 6.03
N ASP A 72 8.09 6.40 7.35
CA ASP A 72 8.02 7.57 8.20
C ASP A 72 9.39 8.25 8.46
N GLN A 73 10.45 7.79 7.77
CA GLN A 73 11.75 8.45 7.82
C GLN A 73 11.65 9.84 7.21
N ASN A 74 12.02 10.85 8.00
CA ASN A 74 11.91 12.28 7.69
C ASN A 74 10.47 12.79 7.50
N TRP A 75 9.44 11.98 7.75
CA TRP A 75 8.05 12.42 7.69
C TRP A 75 7.76 13.51 8.72
N ASP A 76 7.62 14.75 8.25
CA ASP A 76 7.47 15.91 9.11
C ASP A 76 6.18 16.71 8.81
N LEU A 77 6.06 17.85 9.48
CA LEU A 77 4.89 18.73 9.33
C LEU A 77 4.74 19.24 7.89
N LYS A 78 5.83 19.51 7.17
CA LYS A 78 5.77 20.03 5.80
C LYS A 78 5.31 18.94 4.84
N ASP A 79 5.76 17.72 5.03
CA ASP A 79 5.28 16.58 4.23
C ASP A 79 3.78 16.36 4.46
N ALA A 80 3.35 16.36 5.73
CA ALA A 80 1.93 16.25 6.09
C ALA A 80 1.10 17.40 5.50
N GLN A 81 1.63 18.63 5.45
CA GLN A 81 0.96 19.77 4.82
C GLN A 81 0.78 19.59 3.32
N VAL A 82 1.80 19.08 2.62
CA VAL A 82 1.71 18.77 1.18
C VAL A 82 0.66 17.68 0.95
N ALA A 83 0.70 16.59 1.74
CA ALA A 83 -0.26 15.50 1.63
C ALA A 83 -1.71 15.94 1.86
N CYS A 84 -1.98 16.71 2.93
CA CYS A 84 -3.31 17.25 3.19
C CYS A 84 -3.80 18.13 2.04
N ARG A 85 -2.92 19.00 1.51
CA ARG A 85 -3.25 19.87 0.38
C ARG A 85 -3.54 19.09 -0.90
N GLU A 86 -2.72 18.09 -1.20
CA GLU A 86 -2.87 17.21 -2.37
C GLU A 86 -4.22 16.45 -2.33
N LEU A 87 -4.65 16.03 -1.14
CA LEU A 87 -5.97 15.43 -0.88
C LEU A 87 -7.14 16.43 -0.88
N GLY A 88 -6.88 17.73 -1.07
CA GLY A 88 -7.90 18.78 -1.07
C GLY A 88 -8.31 19.30 0.32
N TYR A 89 -7.61 18.90 1.38
CA TYR A 89 -7.81 19.43 2.73
C TYR A 89 -6.96 20.68 2.99
N SER A 90 -7.27 21.39 4.08
CA SER A 90 -6.45 22.50 4.55
C SER A 90 -5.08 21.99 5.01
N PRO A 91 -3.96 22.60 4.56
CA PRO A 91 -2.64 22.29 5.12
C PRO A 91 -2.50 22.83 6.56
N TYR A 92 -3.26 23.86 6.93
CA TYR A 92 -3.28 24.36 8.31
C TYR A 92 -4.04 23.37 9.20
N GLY A 93 -3.33 22.83 10.20
CA GLY A 93 -3.85 21.76 11.07
C GLY A 93 -3.39 20.35 10.70
N ALA A 94 -2.56 20.20 9.64
CA ALA A 94 -1.92 18.92 9.34
C ALA A 94 -1.10 18.42 10.54
N MET A 95 -1.22 17.13 10.83
CA MET A 95 -0.52 16.47 11.93
C MET A 95 0.17 15.22 11.40
N PRO A 96 1.51 15.16 11.39
CA PRO A 96 2.21 13.93 11.04
C PRO A 96 1.96 12.89 12.14
N THR A 97 1.66 11.66 11.72
CA THR A 97 1.51 10.49 12.60
C THR A 97 2.51 9.40 12.20
N TYR A 98 2.99 8.63 13.18
CA TYR A 98 4.08 7.67 13.02
C TYR A 98 3.62 6.29 13.47
N GLY A 99 3.94 5.24 12.72
CA GLY A 99 3.59 3.85 13.07
C GLY A 99 2.10 3.58 13.35
N CYS A 100 1.21 4.47 12.90
CA CYS A 100 -0.24 4.31 13.05
C CYS A 100 -0.85 3.67 11.80
N TYR A 101 -2.06 3.13 11.92
CA TYR A 101 -2.81 2.55 10.80
C TYR A 101 -2.01 1.42 10.10
N THR A 102 -1.59 0.40 10.85
CA THR A 102 -0.70 -0.67 10.36
C THR A 102 -1.44 -1.85 9.70
N GLU A 103 -2.77 -1.91 9.83
CA GLU A 103 -3.57 -2.98 9.23
C GLU A 103 -3.50 -2.93 7.69
N GLY A 104 -3.32 -4.10 7.06
CA GLY A 104 -3.21 -4.21 5.61
C GLY A 104 -2.03 -3.45 5.01
N GLN A 105 -0.88 -3.47 5.68
CA GLN A 105 0.32 -2.72 5.28
C GLN A 105 0.79 -3.10 3.87
N LEU A 106 1.10 -2.08 3.06
CA LEU A 106 1.61 -2.22 1.69
C LEU A 106 3.12 -2.06 1.68
N SER A 107 3.76 -2.54 0.62
CA SER A 107 5.18 -2.28 0.35
C SER A 107 5.46 -0.78 0.32
N PHE A 108 6.65 -0.39 0.75
CA PHE A 108 7.05 1.02 0.69
C PHE A 108 7.40 1.40 -0.75
N GLY A 109 6.84 2.50 -1.25
CA GLY A 109 7.20 3.08 -2.55
C GLY A 109 8.13 4.27 -2.42
N ILE A 110 8.09 4.95 -1.26
CA ILE A 110 8.97 6.07 -0.89
C ILE A 110 9.52 5.80 0.51
N THR A 111 10.83 5.91 0.68
CA THR A 111 11.52 5.62 1.95
C THR A 111 11.87 6.86 2.74
N SER A 112 12.18 7.98 2.10
CA SER A 112 12.52 9.22 2.79
C SER A 112 12.04 10.39 1.95
N ILE A 113 10.98 11.05 2.40
CA ILE A 113 10.46 12.26 1.76
C ILE A 113 10.95 13.50 2.51
N ASN A 114 11.15 14.60 1.79
CA ASN A 114 11.59 15.86 2.35
C ASN A 114 11.04 17.02 1.52
N CYS A 115 9.83 17.45 1.88
CA CYS A 115 9.16 18.58 1.28
C CYS A 115 9.63 19.91 1.88
N THR A 116 9.62 20.96 1.05
CA THR A 116 9.77 22.35 1.49
C THR A 116 8.48 22.90 2.11
N GLY A 117 7.33 22.29 1.79
CA GLY A 117 5.98 22.64 2.22
C GLY A 117 5.19 23.41 1.17
N SER A 118 5.80 23.71 0.02
CA SER A 118 5.21 24.49 -1.09
C SER A 118 4.79 23.64 -2.28
N GLU A 119 5.13 22.35 -2.27
CA GLU A 119 4.86 21.41 -3.35
C GLU A 119 3.36 21.12 -3.48
N ASN A 120 2.88 20.91 -4.70
CA ASN A 120 1.48 20.55 -4.91
C ASN A 120 1.19 19.05 -4.71
N ALA A 121 2.22 18.22 -4.74
CA ALA A 121 2.13 16.78 -4.61
C ALA A 121 3.38 16.23 -3.92
N LEU A 122 3.26 15.11 -3.20
CA LEU A 122 4.38 14.47 -2.49
C LEU A 122 5.49 14.02 -3.45
N LEU A 123 5.14 13.58 -4.68
CA LEU A 123 6.14 13.21 -5.69
C LEU A 123 6.97 14.41 -6.21
N ASN A 124 6.54 15.64 -5.96
CA ASN A 124 7.32 16.83 -6.32
C ASN A 124 8.34 17.20 -5.24
N CYS A 125 8.31 16.56 -4.08
CA CYS A 125 9.29 16.75 -3.02
C CYS A 125 10.57 15.97 -3.32
N SER A 126 11.68 16.34 -2.67
CA SER A 126 12.88 15.50 -2.71
C SER A 126 12.58 14.19 -1.99
N HIS A 127 12.81 13.05 -2.64
CA HIS A 127 12.52 11.76 -2.04
C HIS A 127 13.46 10.65 -2.51
N SER A 128 13.53 9.59 -1.71
CA SER A 128 14.24 8.34 -2.03
C SER A 128 13.25 7.21 -2.23
N ASN A 129 13.54 6.33 -3.19
CA ASN A 129 12.76 5.12 -3.45
C ASN A 129 13.50 3.91 -2.85
N PRO A 130 12.77 2.85 -2.46
CA PRO A 130 13.41 1.60 -2.11
C PRO A 130 14.07 0.99 -3.33
N VAL A 131 15.17 0.25 -3.10
CA VAL A 131 15.94 -0.41 -4.17
C VAL A 131 15.11 -1.50 -4.88
N TYR A 132 14.05 -1.99 -4.24
CA TYR A 132 13.06 -2.91 -4.82
C TYR A 132 11.67 -2.62 -4.24
N ILE A 133 10.66 -2.52 -5.11
CA ILE A 133 9.25 -2.61 -4.74
C ILE A 133 8.89 -4.09 -4.86
N VAL A 134 8.57 -4.74 -3.73
CA VAL A 134 8.17 -6.16 -3.67
C VAL A 134 6.65 -6.29 -3.69
#